data_AF-A0A843SZ23-F1
#
_entry.id   AF-A0A843SZ23-F1
#
_cell.length_a   1.000
_cell.length_b   1.000
_cell.length_c   1.000
_cell.angle_alpha   90.00
_cell.angle_beta   90.00
_cell.angle_gamma   90.00
#
_symmetry.space_group_name_H-M   'P 1'
#
loop_
_entity.id
_entity.type
_entity.pdbx_description
1 polymer ?
#
loop_
_entity_poly.entity_id
_entity_poly.type
_entity_poly.pdbx_seq_one_letter_code
_entity_poly.pdbx_strand_id
1 'polypeptide(L)'
;MSQAQEGTLKVSIPVYRGEASAIRVRVELYADARNGGEPFVQQMTPIGSIPDIPNAFIYRATIHTARPAADFTVRAVPFRPEDACRLRIR
;
A
#
# COMPACT_ATOMS: atom_id res chain seq x y z
N MET A 1 7.21 28.90 12.62
CA MET A 1 7.35 28.66 11.16
C MET A 1 6.99 27.20 10.90
N SER A 2 5.77 26.92 10.44
CA SER A 2 5.38 25.57 10.03
C SER A 2 4.52 25.71 8.79
N GLN A 3 5.17 25.84 7.62
CA GLN A 3 4.43 25.76 6.37
C GLN A 3 3.93 24.32 6.25
N ALA A 4 2.63 24.14 6.40
CA ALA A 4 1.96 22.95 5.90
C ALA A 4 2.21 22.96 4.39
N GLN A 5 3.11 22.09 3.93
CA GLN A 5 3.38 21.94 2.51
C GLN A 5 2.18 21.20 1.91
N GLU A 6 1.08 21.91 1.63
CA GLU A 6 -0.05 21.34 0.89
C GLU A 6 0.48 20.88 -0.47
N GLY A 7 0.72 19.57 -0.57
CA GLY A 7 1.45 18.96 -1.67
C GLY A 7 0.72 17.72 -2.15
N THR A 8 0.76 17.50 -3.46
CA THR A 8 0.38 16.21 -4.02
C THR A 8 1.58 15.29 -3.92
N LEU A 9 1.52 14.28 -3.06
CA LEU A 9 2.54 13.25 -2.95
C LEU A 9 2.21 12.10 -3.91
N LYS A 10 3.11 11.84 -4.86
CA LYS A 10 3.03 10.71 -5.78
C LYS A 10 4.08 9.67 -5.39
N VAL A 11 3.63 8.50 -4.98
CA VAL A 11 4.51 7.38 -4.63
C VAL A 11 4.36 6.31 -5.70
N SER A 12 5.48 5.83 -6.25
CA SER A 12 5.50 4.71 -7.21
C SER A 12 6.64 3.78 -6.86
N ILE A 13 6.33 2.49 -6.67
CA ILE A 13 7.33 1.48 -6.32
C ILE A 13 7.13 0.18 -7.11
N PRO A 14 8.22 -0.51 -7.49
CA PRO A 14 8.13 -1.88 -7.99
C PRO A 14 7.91 -2.85 -6.82
N VAL A 15 6.97 -3.78 -6.97
CA VAL A 15 6.71 -4.84 -5.99
C VAL A 15 6.70 -6.18 -6.70
N TYR A 16 7.54 -7.10 -6.23
CA TYR A 16 7.57 -8.49 -6.65
C TYR A 16 6.64 -9.32 -5.76
N ARG A 17 5.60 -9.93 -6.34
CA ARG A 17 4.59 -10.70 -5.59
C ARG A 17 4.98 -12.16 -5.32
N GLY A 18 6.18 -12.59 -5.75
CA GLY A 18 6.59 -13.99 -5.65
C GLY A 18 5.81 -14.92 -6.57
N GLU A 19 6.14 -16.21 -6.55
CA GLU A 19 5.53 -17.23 -7.40
C GLU A 19 4.31 -17.92 -6.75
N ALA A 20 4.04 -17.66 -5.47
CA ALA A 20 2.98 -18.31 -4.71
C ALA A 20 1.59 -17.73 -5.05
N SER A 21 0.88 -18.39 -5.96
CA SER A 21 -0.49 -18.03 -6.40
C SER A 21 -1.53 -17.92 -5.27
N ALA A 22 -1.26 -18.54 -4.11
CA ALA A 22 -2.20 -18.65 -2.99
C ALA A 22 -2.24 -17.41 -2.08
N ILE A 23 -1.21 -16.56 -2.08
CA ILE A 23 -1.17 -15.35 -1.25
C ILE A 23 -1.23 -14.14 -2.17
N ARG A 24 -2.39 -13.51 -2.26
CA ARG A 24 -2.47 -12.18 -2.86
C ARG A 24 -1.92 -11.16 -1.87
N VAL A 25 -1.26 -10.14 -2.38
CA VAL A 25 -0.68 -9.06 -1.59
C VAL A 25 -1.37 -7.77 -1.97
N ARG A 26 -1.85 -7.05 -0.96
CA ARG A 26 -2.32 -5.68 -1.07
C ARG A 26 -1.17 -4.77 -0.69
N VAL A 27 -0.85 -3.82 -1.56
CA VAL A 27 0.19 -2.82 -1.29
C VAL A 27 -0.51 -1.57 -0.79
N GLU A 28 -0.04 -1.05 0.34
CA GLU A 28 -0.64 0.07 1.06
C GLU A 28 0.44 1.12 1.34
N LEU A 29 0.06 2.39 1.22
CA LEU A 29 0.82 3.52 1.73
C LEU A 29 0.31 3.83 3.13
N TYR A 30 1.17 3.62 4.12
CA TYR A 30 0.87 3.76 5.54
C TYR A 30 1.58 4.99 6.11
N ALA A 31 0.93 5.71 7.02
CA ALA A 31 1.61 6.66 7.90
C ALA A 31 1.04 6.54 9.31
N ASP A 32 1.91 6.71 10.31
CA ASP A 32 1.50 6.61 11.71
C ASP A 32 0.44 7.64 12.09
N ALA A 33 -0.33 7.27 13.10
CA ALA A 33 -1.21 8.16 13.82
C ALA A 33 -0.43 9.37 14.34
N ARG A 34 -1.00 10.56 14.19
CA ARG A 34 -0.52 11.79 14.85
C ARG A 34 -1.57 12.27 15.84
N ASN A 35 -1.12 12.78 16.98
CA ASN A 35 -1.97 13.42 17.99
C ASN A 35 -3.15 12.53 18.47
N GLY A 36 -2.92 11.22 18.61
CA GLY A 36 -3.93 10.27 19.07
C GLY A 36 -5.05 9.95 18.07
N GLY A 37 -4.89 10.34 16.80
CA GLY A 37 -5.80 9.94 15.72
C GLY A 37 -5.54 8.52 15.22
N GLU A 38 -6.20 8.16 14.12
CA GLU A 38 -5.99 6.87 13.45
C GLU A 38 -4.78 6.93 12.49
N PRO A 39 -4.11 5.80 12.24
CA PRO A 39 -3.10 5.70 11.20
C PRO A 39 -3.73 5.94 9.82
N PHE A 40 -2.97 6.58 8.94
CA PHE A 40 -3.37 6.74 7.55
C PHE A 40 -3.02 5.47 6.77
N VAL A 41 -4.00 4.88 6.09
CA VAL A 41 -3.80 3.71 5.23
C VAL A 41 -4.47 3.95 3.90
N GLN A 42 -3.68 4.01 2.82
CA GLN A 42 -4.17 4.15 1.46
C GLN A 42 -3.73 2.95 0.62
N GLN A 43 -4.69 2.20 0.08
CA GLN A 43 -4.38 1.14 -0.89
C GLN A 43 -3.73 1.75 -2.14
N MET A 44 -2.62 1.17 -2.59
CA MET A 44 -1.96 1.50 -3.85
C MET A 44 -2.54 0.67 -4.99
N THR A 45 -2.62 1.28 -6.18
CA THR A 45 -3.15 0.61 -7.38
C THR A 45 -1.99 0.13 -8.26
N PRO A 46 -2.00 -1.12 -8.76
CA PRO A 46 -1.04 -1.56 -9.75
C PRO A 46 -1.32 -0.85 -11.09
N ILE A 47 -0.32 -0.19 -11.66
CA ILE A 47 -0.44 0.56 -12.92
C ILE A 47 0.20 -0.14 -14.12
N GLY A 48 0.90 -1.25 -13.89
CA GLY A 48 1.52 -2.04 -14.94
C GLY A 48 2.41 -3.16 -14.38
N SER A 49 2.63 -4.20 -15.18
CA SER A 49 3.66 -5.20 -14.92
C SER A 49 5.03 -4.68 -15.36
N ILE A 50 6.09 -5.17 -14.71
CA ILE A 50 7.46 -4.88 -15.16
C ILE A 50 7.83 -5.90 -16.24
N PRO A 51 8.27 -5.47 -17.45
CA PRO A 51 8.74 -6.39 -18.47
C PRO A 51 9.84 -7.30 -17.93
N ASP A 52 9.87 -8.55 -18.41
CA ASP A 52 10.91 -9.54 -18.11
C ASP A 52 11.01 -10.01 -16.64
N ILE A 53 10.17 -9.49 -15.73
CA ILE A 53 10.12 -9.92 -14.32
C ILE A 53 8.71 -10.48 -14.02
N PRO A 54 8.54 -11.82 -13.99
CA PRO A 54 7.28 -12.45 -13.65
C PRO A 54 6.75 -11.96 -12.30
N ASN A 55 5.44 -11.73 -12.18
CA ASN A 55 4.80 -11.32 -10.93
C ASN A 55 5.31 -10.01 -10.31
N ALA A 56 6.07 -9.19 -11.06
CA ALA A 56 6.44 -7.84 -10.65
C ALA A 56 5.48 -6.80 -11.23
N PHE A 57 5.00 -5.91 -10.37
CA PHE A 57 4.09 -4.83 -10.75
C PHE A 57 4.56 -3.50 -10.18
N ILE A 58 4.35 -2.43 -10.92
CA ILE A 58 4.53 -1.07 -10.42
C ILE A 58 3.23 -0.66 -9.73
N TYR A 59 3.33 -0.32 -8.46
CA TYR A 59 2.22 0.21 -7.68
C TYR A 59 2.35 1.71 -7.55
N ARG A 60 1.22 2.41 -7.65
CA ARG A 60 1.15 3.86 -7.50
C ARG A 60 0.04 4.27 -6.54
N ALA A 61 0.34 5.30 -5.74
CA ALA A 61 -0.65 6.09 -5.03
C ALA A 61 -0.36 7.58 -5.24
N THR A 62 -1.43 8.35 -5.36
CA THR A 62 -1.38 9.82 -5.36
C THR A 62 -2.27 10.29 -4.21
N ILE A 63 -1.69 11.00 -3.25
CA ILE A 63 -2.41 11.52 -2.10
C ILE A 63 -2.21 13.02 -1.97
N HIS A 64 -3.22 13.71 -1.49
CA HIS A 64 -3.11 15.10 -1.08
C HIS A 64 -2.80 15.13 0.41
N THR A 65 -1.64 15.67 0.78
CA THR A 65 -1.21 15.69 2.18
C THR A 65 -0.28 16.86 2.47
N ALA A 66 -0.37 17.39 3.67
CA ALA A 66 0.58 18.36 4.21
C ALA A 66 1.79 17.70 4.91
N ARG A 67 1.77 16.37 5.06
CA ARG A 67 2.82 15.61 5.72
C ARG A 67 4.02 15.41 4.79
N PRO A 68 5.27 15.51 5.26
CA PRO A 68 6.45 15.17 4.45
C PRO A 68 6.42 13.72 4.00
N ALA A 69 7.01 13.44 2.84
CA ALA A 69 7.07 12.09 2.27
C ALA A 69 7.70 11.04 3.21
N ALA A 70 8.64 11.47 4.06
CA ALA A 70 9.31 10.60 5.04
C ALA A 70 8.37 10.02 6.12
N ASP A 71 7.19 10.61 6.32
CA ASP A 71 6.20 10.07 7.25
C ASP A 71 5.45 8.86 6.68
N PHE A 72 5.57 8.63 5.36
CA PHE A 72 4.86 7.56 4.68
C PHE A 72 5.78 6.38 4.40
N THR A 73 5.31 5.19 4.74
CA THR A 73 5.98 3.92 4.49
C THR A 73 5.10 3.04 3.62
N VAL A 74 5.67 2.46 2.56
CA VAL A 74 4.94 1.48 1.76
C VAL A 74 5.00 0.11 2.43
N ARG A 75 3.85 -0.54 2.56
CA ARG A 75 3.69 -1.86 3.19
C ARG A 75 3.05 -2.84 2.21
N ALA A 76 3.56 -4.06 2.20
CA ALA A 76 2.99 -5.17 1.46
C ALA A 76 2.27 -6.08 2.48
N VAL A 77 0.95 -6.09 2.43
CA VAL A 77 0.10 -6.81 3.40
C VAL A 77 -0.54 -8.02 2.72
N PRO A 78 -0.44 -9.23 3.29
CA PRO A 78 -1.17 -10.39 2.80
C PRO A 78 -2.68 -10.11 2.77
N PHE A 79 -3.30 -10.31 1.61
CA PHE A 79 -4.72 -10.13 1.40
C PHE A 79 -5.34 -11.44 0.91
N ARG A 80 -6.35 -11.92 1.63
CA ARG A 80 -7.21 -13.01 1.18
C ARG A 80 -8.59 -12.41 0.96
N PRO A 81 -9.14 -12.44 -0.28
CA PRO A 81 -10.54 -12.08 -0.49
C PRO A 81 -11.39 -13.01 0.37
N GLU A 82 -12.21 -12.42 1.21
CA GLU A 82 -12.99 -13.07 2.26
C GLU A 82 -14.20 -13.82 1.69
N ASP A 83 -14.00 -15.08 1.33
CA ASP A 83 -15.09 -16.07 1.21
C ASP A 83 -14.74 -17.46 1.79
N ALA A 84 -13.48 -17.71 2.17
CA ALA A 84 -13.00 -19.08 2.43
C ALA A 84 -12.65 -19.42 3.89
N CYS A 85 -12.86 -18.54 4.87
CA CYS A 85 -12.66 -18.92 6.27
C CYS A 85 -13.92 -18.78 7.12
N ARG A 86 -15.03 -19.35 6.63
CA ARG A 86 -16.08 -19.83 7.54
C ARG A 86 -15.53 -21.06 8.25
N LEU A 87 -14.69 -20.84 9.27
CA LEU A 87 -14.21 -21.89 10.16
C LEU A 87 -15.41 -22.37 10.98
N ARG A 88 -16.18 -23.31 10.41
CA ARG A 88 -17.26 -24.01 11.11
C ARG A 88 -16.60 -25.09 11.95
N ILE A 89 -16.24 -24.73 13.18
CA ILE A 89 -15.82 -25.70 14.19
C ILE A 89 -17.05 -26.59 14.46
N ARG A 90 -16.90 -27.90 14.22
CA ARG A 90 -17.87 -28.94 14.58
C ARG A 90 -17.50 -29.48 15.95
#